data_AF-A0A2M7XYN1-F1
#
_entry.id   AF-A0A2M7XYN1-F1
#
_cell.length_a   1.000
_cell.length_b   1.000
_cell.length_c   1.000
_cell.angle_alpha   90.00
_cell.angle_beta   90.00
_cell.angle_gamma   90.00
#
_symmetry.space_group_name_H-M   'P 1'
#
loop_
_entity.id
_entity.type
_entity.pdbx_description
1 polymer ?
#
loop_
_entity_poly.entity_id
_entity_poly.type
_entity_poly.pdbx_seq_one_letter_code
_entity_poly.pdbx_strand_id
1 'polypeptide(L)'
;SLLNREFDRWYPYNEQAYREFSYALYSRNADLFAKTLQKYRVGYLLLDESVIDTDVKNSRQITFNREAKDLLQQIPSAKLDWQSDFLSLYKISNEYREVELATNLPNISPSYRFTSIDEAYNNFGDYIATNEKADIYYPFRTFLNETDKLASNVILNFEDFYFQADMGVVPEGKQVIPILERDNNFASQGGSINFSKTSVYGKIPKQGFTIRPIDIEKNPLEQESNWKKETTTEKIRYESTDKIIGSIYDLNSFSQDLAYAISFRSKNISGLPLRICVKSLYSRRCEIYDELSKNKDWNTDIFVLPPMNQGLGYKLDIGNISLSSISTINELSEIKIVPLPYYYLKGIHIEKPNFERKIEQIIPVNFTDFGFVKIINLPFDISDQSTITLNQAFEKGWIAFADGKILEHVKVNNWANGFKFNQASQSESVESGKTRTDSTGLTDSTDLTVYIIFWPQYLEFLGFGFLALTLIFILLYRPKINVDEKNN
;
A
#
# COMPACT_ATOMS: atom_id res chain seq x y z
N SER A 1 -2.16 0.10 -19.08
CA SER A 1 -1.47 0.88 -18.03
C SER A 1 -0.06 0.36 -17.82
N LEU A 2 0.93 1.22 -17.59
CA LEU A 2 2.29 0.84 -17.22
C LEU A 2 2.46 1.06 -15.72
N LEU A 3 2.68 -0.01 -14.96
CA LEU A 3 3.16 0.09 -13.58
C LEU A 3 4.68 0.23 -13.66
N ASN A 4 5.18 1.42 -13.43
CA ASN A 4 6.61 1.70 -13.44
C ASN A 4 7.02 2.22 -12.06
N ARG A 5 8.02 1.55 -11.47
CA ARG A 5 8.65 1.85 -10.18
C ARG A 5 8.93 3.34 -9.96
N GLU A 6 9.26 4.08 -11.01
CA GLU A 6 9.57 5.50 -10.89
C GLU A 6 8.34 6.42 -10.87
N PHE A 7 7.28 6.09 -11.64
CA PHE A 7 6.05 6.88 -11.73
C PHE A 7 5.05 6.54 -10.62
N ASP A 8 5.11 5.31 -10.08
CA ASP A 8 4.26 4.83 -8.99
C ASP A 8 4.52 5.55 -7.66
N ARG A 9 5.70 6.18 -7.50
CA ARG A 9 6.06 7.00 -6.32
C ARG A 9 5.33 8.33 -6.25
N TRP A 10 4.85 8.85 -7.37
CA TRP A 10 4.33 10.23 -7.47
C TRP A 10 2.81 10.31 -7.39
N TYR A 11 2.12 9.16 -7.34
CA TYR A 11 0.68 9.10 -7.16
C TYR A 11 0.32 8.26 -5.93
N PRO A 12 -0.39 8.83 -4.92
CA PRO A 12 -0.66 8.13 -3.65
C PRO A 12 -1.36 6.78 -3.79
N TYR A 13 -2.08 6.55 -4.89
CA TYR A 13 -2.82 5.31 -5.14
C TYR A 13 -1.95 4.20 -5.76
N ASN A 14 -0.78 4.52 -6.33
CA ASN A 14 0.15 3.52 -6.88
C ASN A 14 1.20 3.05 -5.87
N GLU A 15 1.46 3.84 -4.83
CA GLU A 15 2.44 3.53 -3.80
C GLU A 15 2.17 2.16 -3.15
N GLN A 16 0.89 1.80 -2.97
CA GLN A 16 0.51 0.52 -2.39
C GLN A 16 0.93 -0.68 -3.27
N ALA A 17 0.77 -0.56 -4.60
CA ALA A 17 1.22 -1.61 -5.53
C ALA A 17 2.73 -1.79 -5.46
N TYR A 18 3.48 -0.68 -5.45
CA TYR A 18 4.93 -0.72 -5.27
C TYR A 18 5.33 -1.40 -3.95
N ARG A 19 4.64 -1.09 -2.84
CA ARG A 19 4.91 -1.70 -1.52
C ARG A 19 4.71 -3.21 -1.53
N GLU A 20 3.60 -3.71 -2.09
CA GLU A 20 3.34 -5.15 -2.19
C GLU A 20 4.35 -5.87 -3.11
N PHE A 21 4.62 -5.32 -4.30
CA PHE A 21 5.63 -5.91 -5.21
C PHE A 21 7.03 -5.90 -4.61
N SER A 22 7.43 -4.79 -3.99
CA SER A 22 8.72 -4.65 -3.31
C SER A 22 8.82 -5.61 -2.13
N TYR A 23 7.77 -5.75 -1.33
CA TYR A 23 7.79 -6.69 -0.23
C TYR A 23 7.86 -8.15 -0.73
N ALA A 24 7.03 -8.53 -1.70
CA ALA A 24 6.99 -9.89 -2.23
C ALA A 24 8.31 -10.31 -2.90
N LEU A 25 8.95 -9.39 -3.66
CA LEU A 25 10.24 -9.63 -4.28
C LEU A 25 11.36 -9.80 -3.25
N TYR A 26 11.49 -8.86 -2.32
CA TYR A 26 12.63 -8.84 -1.39
C TYR A 26 12.47 -9.83 -0.23
N SER A 27 11.24 -10.24 0.09
CA SER A 27 10.97 -11.39 0.95
C SER A 27 11.12 -12.74 0.23
N ARG A 28 11.50 -12.73 -1.06
CA ARG A 28 11.77 -13.92 -1.89
C ARG A 28 10.62 -14.94 -1.88
N ASN A 29 9.38 -14.46 -1.80
CA ASN A 29 8.21 -15.30 -1.71
C ASN A 29 7.52 -15.39 -3.08
N ALA A 30 7.81 -16.46 -3.82
CA ALA A 30 7.30 -16.68 -5.17
C ALA A 30 5.76 -16.75 -5.20
N ASP A 31 5.14 -17.43 -4.23
CA ASP A 31 3.68 -17.55 -4.15
C ASP A 31 3.03 -16.19 -3.91
N LEU A 32 3.58 -15.41 -2.97
CA LEU A 32 3.09 -14.05 -2.70
C LEU A 32 3.28 -13.16 -3.92
N PHE A 33 4.44 -13.20 -4.58
CA PHE A 33 4.69 -12.40 -5.77
C PHE A 33 3.75 -12.78 -6.91
N ALA A 34 3.48 -14.07 -7.12
CA ALA A 34 2.49 -14.54 -8.09
C ALA A 34 1.08 -14.03 -7.78
N LYS A 35 0.65 -14.06 -6.50
CA LYS A 35 -0.63 -13.47 -6.08
C LYS A 35 -0.67 -11.95 -6.30
N THR A 36 0.43 -11.24 -6.04
CA THR A 36 0.51 -9.80 -6.31
C THR A 36 0.39 -9.52 -7.82
N LEU A 37 1.03 -10.31 -8.69
CA LEU A 37 0.86 -10.19 -10.15
C LEU A 37 -0.60 -10.38 -10.58
N GLN A 38 -1.30 -11.35 -9.98
CA GLN A 38 -2.72 -11.60 -10.22
C GLN A 38 -3.61 -10.45 -9.72
N LYS A 39 -3.39 -9.96 -8.50
CA LYS A 39 -4.14 -8.85 -7.90
C LYS A 39 -4.14 -7.60 -8.78
N TYR A 40 -2.98 -7.27 -9.34
CA TYR A 40 -2.77 -6.07 -10.14
C TYR A 40 -2.91 -6.29 -11.66
N ARG A 41 -3.41 -7.47 -12.08
CA ARG A 41 -3.58 -7.85 -13.50
C ARG A 41 -2.34 -7.62 -14.36
N VAL A 42 -1.16 -7.94 -13.82
CA VAL A 42 0.10 -7.70 -14.55
C VAL A 42 0.23 -8.66 -15.71
N GLY A 43 0.22 -8.14 -16.95
CA GLY A 43 0.41 -8.94 -18.17
C GLY A 43 1.88 -9.13 -18.57
N TYR A 44 2.75 -8.17 -18.24
CA TYR A 44 4.16 -8.20 -18.58
C TYR A 44 5.01 -7.62 -17.45
N LEU A 45 6.22 -8.16 -17.28
CA LEU A 45 7.25 -7.66 -16.38
C LEU A 45 8.52 -7.37 -17.17
N LEU A 46 9.04 -6.17 -17.04
CA LEU A 46 10.35 -5.81 -17.59
C LEU A 46 11.37 -5.79 -16.44
N LEU A 47 12.37 -6.66 -16.52
CA LEU A 47 13.52 -6.66 -15.62
C LEU A 47 14.66 -5.90 -16.29
N ASP A 48 15.11 -4.83 -15.63
CA ASP A 48 16.26 -4.02 -16.03
C ASP A 48 17.45 -4.32 -15.11
N GLU A 49 18.50 -4.91 -15.69
CA GLU A 49 19.72 -5.30 -15.01
C GLU A 49 20.86 -4.28 -15.17
N SER A 50 20.59 -3.11 -15.75
CA SER A 50 21.59 -2.04 -15.90
C SER A 50 21.89 -1.30 -14.59
N VAL A 51 21.05 -1.48 -13.57
CA VAL A 51 21.27 -0.89 -12.25
C VAL A 51 22.53 -1.48 -11.63
N ILE A 52 23.47 -0.62 -11.28
CA ILE A 52 24.73 -0.98 -10.62
C ILE A 52 24.78 -0.39 -9.22
N ASP A 53 25.44 -1.10 -8.30
CA ASP A 53 25.78 -0.59 -6.98
C ASP A 53 27.24 -0.08 -6.98
N THR A 54 27.54 0.91 -6.14
CA THR A 54 28.90 1.44 -5.97
C THR A 54 29.83 0.48 -5.23
N ASP A 55 29.28 -0.45 -4.44
CA ASP A 55 30.04 -1.53 -3.82
C ASP A 55 30.35 -2.61 -4.85
N VAL A 56 31.63 -2.78 -5.15
CA VAL A 56 32.11 -3.80 -6.08
C VAL A 56 31.86 -5.20 -5.53
N LYS A 57 31.83 -5.36 -4.20
CA LYS A 57 31.59 -6.66 -3.56
C LYS A 57 30.08 -6.88 -3.42
N ASN A 58 29.63 -8.05 -3.87
CA ASN A 58 28.22 -8.46 -3.80
C ASN A 58 27.24 -7.54 -4.55
N SER A 59 27.70 -6.72 -5.51
CA SER A 59 26.84 -5.81 -6.29
C SER A 59 25.57 -6.47 -6.83
N ARG A 60 25.68 -7.69 -7.40
CA ARG A 60 24.53 -8.46 -7.92
C ARG A 60 23.52 -8.88 -6.85
N GLN A 61 23.96 -9.11 -5.61
CA GLN A 61 23.08 -9.38 -4.48
C GLN A 61 22.40 -8.09 -4.02
N ILE A 62 23.12 -6.97 -4.03
CA ILE A 62 22.59 -5.66 -3.64
C ILE A 62 21.52 -5.19 -4.63
N THR A 63 21.75 -5.40 -5.94
CA THR A 63 20.77 -5.07 -6.99
C THR A 63 19.63 -6.08 -7.10
N PHE A 64 19.72 -7.22 -6.39
CA PHE A 64 18.68 -8.27 -6.33
C PHE A 64 18.36 -8.94 -7.67
N ASN A 65 19.21 -8.78 -8.70
CA ASN A 65 18.94 -9.27 -10.06
C ASN A 65 18.85 -10.82 -10.11
N ARG A 66 19.72 -11.51 -9.37
CA ARG A 66 19.72 -12.98 -9.32
C ARG A 66 18.47 -13.48 -8.62
N GLU A 67 18.17 -12.93 -7.45
CA GLU A 67 17.01 -13.28 -6.65
C GLU A 67 15.70 -13.04 -7.42
N ALA A 68 15.61 -11.94 -8.17
CA ALA A 68 14.46 -11.67 -9.04
C ALA A 68 14.27 -12.74 -10.12
N LYS A 69 15.35 -13.15 -10.79
CA LYS A 69 15.31 -14.22 -11.81
C LYS A 69 14.93 -15.58 -11.21
N ASP A 70 15.56 -15.94 -10.09
CA ASP A 70 15.27 -17.19 -9.38
C ASP A 70 13.82 -17.25 -8.89
N LEU A 71 13.28 -16.11 -8.45
CA LEU A 71 11.88 -15.98 -8.07
C LEU A 71 10.94 -16.13 -9.27
N LEU A 72 11.23 -15.48 -10.40
CA LEU A 72 10.41 -15.58 -11.61
C LEU A 72 10.39 -17.00 -12.20
N GLN A 73 11.49 -17.76 -12.09
CA GLN A 73 11.53 -19.16 -12.52
C GLN A 73 10.61 -20.07 -11.70
N GLN A 74 10.31 -19.71 -10.45
CA GLN A 74 9.41 -20.46 -9.57
C GLN A 74 7.93 -20.18 -9.86
N ILE A 75 7.61 -19.19 -10.70
CA ILE A 75 6.23 -18.78 -10.99
C ILE A 75 5.81 -19.38 -12.33
N PRO A 76 4.96 -20.42 -12.36
CA PRO A 76 4.63 -21.13 -13.61
C PRO A 76 3.94 -20.27 -14.67
N SER A 77 3.24 -19.21 -14.26
CA SER A 77 2.58 -18.26 -15.15
C SER A 77 3.55 -17.27 -15.80
N ALA A 78 4.75 -17.06 -15.25
CA ALA A 78 5.74 -16.13 -15.77
C ALA A 78 6.68 -16.83 -16.76
N LYS A 79 6.71 -16.37 -18.01
CA LYS A 79 7.58 -16.93 -19.06
C LYS A 79 8.42 -15.84 -19.69
N LEU A 80 9.71 -16.10 -19.91
CA LEU A 80 10.55 -15.19 -20.68
C LEU A 80 10.01 -15.11 -22.11
N ASP A 81 9.64 -13.91 -22.53
CA ASP A 81 9.06 -13.62 -23.85
C ASP A 81 10.10 -13.02 -24.78
N TRP A 82 10.97 -12.15 -24.23
CA TRP A 82 12.05 -11.50 -24.97
C TRP A 82 13.21 -11.13 -24.05
N GLN A 83 14.43 -11.11 -24.60
CA GLN A 83 15.64 -10.66 -23.89
C GLN A 83 16.60 -9.98 -24.87
N SER A 84 17.17 -8.84 -24.47
CA SER A 84 18.28 -8.17 -25.17
C SER A 84 19.16 -7.45 -24.16
N ASP A 85 20.46 -7.69 -24.23
CA ASP A 85 21.48 -7.10 -23.35
C ASP A 85 21.12 -7.22 -21.86
N PHE A 86 20.79 -6.11 -21.22
CA PHE A 86 20.44 -5.99 -19.80
C PHE A 86 18.92 -5.97 -19.54
N LEU A 87 18.09 -6.13 -20.58
CA LEU A 87 16.64 -6.12 -20.47
C LEU A 87 16.07 -7.53 -20.70
N SER A 88 15.21 -7.97 -19.78
CA SER A 88 14.45 -9.22 -19.89
C SER A 88 12.95 -8.93 -19.74
N LEU A 89 12.15 -9.27 -20.75
CA LEU A 89 10.71 -9.15 -20.73
C LEU A 89 10.08 -10.52 -20.45
N TYR A 90 9.32 -10.59 -19.37
CA TYR A 90 8.53 -11.77 -19.01
C TYR A 90 7.06 -11.50 -19.31
N LYS A 91 6.42 -12.43 -20.01
CA LYS A 91 4.97 -12.46 -20.21
C LYS A 91 4.33 -13.28 -19.12
N ILE A 92 3.29 -12.73 -18.51
CA ILE A 92 2.50 -13.39 -17.49
C ILE A 92 1.27 -13.99 -18.16
N SER A 93 1.12 -15.31 -18.05
CA SER A 93 -0.02 -16.03 -18.60
C SER A 93 -1.24 -15.79 -17.71
N ASN A 94 -2.13 -14.90 -18.15
CA ASN A 94 -3.42 -14.65 -17.52
C ASN A 94 -4.47 -14.23 -18.56
N GLU A 95 -5.75 -14.32 -18.18
CA GLU A 95 -6.89 -13.93 -19.04
C GLU A 95 -7.43 -12.53 -18.73
N TYR A 96 -6.74 -11.80 -17.85
CA TYR A 96 -7.21 -10.53 -17.32
C TYR A 96 -7.19 -9.43 -18.39
N ARG A 97 -8.12 -8.48 -18.25
CA ARG A 97 -8.21 -7.31 -19.12
C ARG A 97 -8.32 -6.03 -18.31
N GLU A 98 -8.13 -4.92 -18.99
CA GLU A 98 -8.28 -3.60 -18.38
C GLU A 98 -9.69 -3.37 -17.83
N VAL A 99 -10.71 -3.93 -18.48
CA VAL A 99 -12.09 -3.88 -18.01
C VAL A 99 -12.63 -5.30 -17.85
N GLU A 100 -13.22 -5.57 -16.69
CA GLU A 100 -13.76 -6.87 -16.31
C GLU A 100 -15.15 -6.70 -15.68
N LEU A 101 -16.02 -7.70 -15.86
CA LEU A 101 -17.27 -7.83 -15.10
C LEU A 101 -17.05 -8.88 -14.03
N ALA A 102 -17.08 -8.46 -12.77
CA ALA A 102 -16.94 -9.33 -11.61
C ALA A 102 -18.29 -9.51 -10.93
N THR A 103 -18.63 -10.74 -10.51
CA THR A 103 -19.85 -11.03 -9.75
C THR A 103 -19.54 -11.64 -8.40
N ASN A 104 -20.42 -11.40 -7.42
CA ASN A 104 -20.33 -11.96 -6.07
C ASN A 104 -19.05 -11.59 -5.29
N LEU A 105 -18.47 -10.41 -5.55
CA LEU A 105 -17.31 -9.94 -4.80
C LEU A 105 -17.71 -9.69 -3.33
N PRO A 106 -17.00 -10.27 -2.34
CA PRO A 106 -17.27 -10.00 -0.93
C PRO A 106 -16.86 -8.56 -0.57
N ASN A 107 -17.60 -7.96 0.35
CA ASN A 107 -17.25 -6.65 0.91
C ASN A 107 -16.33 -6.83 2.12
N ILE A 108 -15.13 -6.26 2.07
CA ILE A 108 -14.10 -6.45 3.10
C ILE A 108 -13.68 -5.10 3.69
N SER A 109 -13.63 -5.07 5.02
CA SER A 109 -13.28 -3.89 5.83
C SER A 109 -12.12 -4.19 6.79
N PRO A 110 -11.38 -3.16 7.23
CA PRO A 110 -11.41 -1.79 6.72
C PRO A 110 -10.67 -1.64 5.39
N SER A 111 -11.01 -0.58 4.66
CA SER A 111 -10.12 -0.08 3.60
C SER A 111 -8.84 0.45 4.23
N TYR A 112 -7.71 0.26 3.55
CA TYR A 112 -6.40 0.69 4.05
C TYR A 112 -5.66 1.53 3.01
N ARG A 113 -4.69 2.32 3.47
CA ARG A 113 -3.79 3.06 2.59
C ARG A 113 -2.53 2.25 2.28
N PHE A 114 -1.85 1.79 3.33
CA PHE A 114 -0.59 1.06 3.20
C PHE A 114 -0.62 -0.30 3.90
N THR A 115 -0.05 -1.33 3.27
CA THR A 115 0.28 -2.62 3.89
C THR A 115 1.36 -3.32 3.07
N SER A 116 2.14 -4.21 3.69
CA SER A 116 3.11 -5.05 2.98
C SER A 116 2.45 -6.24 2.30
N ILE A 117 1.35 -6.74 2.88
CA ILE A 117 0.60 -7.92 2.39
C ILE A 117 -0.89 -7.65 2.48
N ASP A 118 -1.61 -8.03 1.42
CA ASP A 118 -3.06 -8.08 1.40
C ASP A 118 -3.58 -9.46 1.77
N GLU A 119 -3.83 -9.65 3.06
CA GLU A 119 -4.25 -10.96 3.56
C GLU A 119 -5.68 -11.33 3.17
N ALA A 120 -6.58 -10.38 2.85
CA ALA A 120 -7.89 -10.81 2.34
C ALA A 120 -7.82 -11.20 0.88
N TYR A 121 -7.00 -10.53 0.07
CA TYR A 121 -6.79 -10.99 -1.30
C TYR A 121 -6.24 -12.43 -1.29
N ASN A 122 -5.30 -12.70 -0.39
CA ASN A 122 -4.74 -14.05 -0.21
C ASN A 122 -5.77 -15.12 0.16
N ASN A 123 -6.78 -14.76 0.97
CA ASN A 123 -7.79 -15.68 1.50
C ASN A 123 -9.04 -15.80 0.62
N PHE A 124 -9.48 -14.69 0.03
CA PHE A 124 -10.78 -14.55 -0.62
C PHE A 124 -10.73 -14.28 -2.12
N GLY A 125 -9.57 -13.92 -2.68
CA GLY A 125 -9.48 -13.52 -4.09
C GLY A 125 -9.89 -12.05 -4.28
N ASP A 126 -10.61 -11.76 -5.36
CA ASP A 126 -11.06 -10.39 -5.61
C ASP A 126 -12.13 -9.97 -4.61
N TYR A 127 -12.12 -8.70 -4.21
CA TYR A 127 -13.06 -8.19 -3.22
C TYR A 127 -13.32 -6.69 -3.38
N ILE A 128 -14.42 -6.22 -2.78
CA ILE A 128 -14.72 -4.78 -2.67
C ILE A 128 -14.21 -4.28 -1.31
N ALA A 129 -13.27 -3.35 -1.32
CA ALA A 129 -12.80 -2.68 -0.12
C ALA A 129 -13.84 -1.64 0.32
N THR A 130 -14.30 -1.73 1.56
CA THR A 130 -15.29 -0.82 2.14
C THR A 130 -14.99 -0.51 3.59
N ASN A 131 -15.50 0.61 4.10
CA ASN A 131 -15.55 0.91 5.53
C ASN A 131 -16.95 0.73 6.12
N GLU A 132 -17.96 0.45 5.27
CA GLU A 132 -19.36 0.32 5.63
C GLU A 132 -19.93 -0.98 5.09
N LYS A 133 -20.91 -1.59 5.79
CA LYS A 133 -21.65 -2.78 5.33
C LYS A 133 -20.75 -3.94 4.86
N ALA A 134 -19.69 -4.24 5.60
CA ALA A 134 -18.77 -5.31 5.26
C ALA A 134 -19.36 -6.71 5.55
N ASP A 135 -19.00 -7.67 4.71
CA ASP A 135 -19.24 -9.09 4.92
C ASP A 135 -18.13 -9.70 5.78
N ILE A 136 -16.90 -9.19 5.64
CA ILE A 136 -15.71 -9.66 6.36
C ILE A 136 -14.96 -8.47 6.93
N TYR A 137 -14.52 -8.57 8.19
CA TYR A 137 -13.76 -7.55 8.88
C TYR A 137 -12.40 -8.07 9.36
N TYR A 138 -11.32 -7.36 9.03
CA TYR A 138 -9.94 -7.66 9.43
C TYR A 138 -9.41 -6.63 10.44
N PRO A 139 -9.34 -6.95 11.74
CA PRO A 139 -8.91 -6.00 12.77
C PRO A 139 -7.46 -5.52 12.59
N PHE A 140 -6.57 -6.42 12.12
CA PHE A 140 -5.16 -6.13 11.85
C PHE A 140 -4.89 -6.00 10.36
N ARG A 141 -5.85 -5.43 9.61
CA ARG A 141 -5.75 -5.28 8.16
C ARG A 141 -4.47 -4.57 7.74
N THR A 142 -4.11 -3.52 8.46
CA THR A 142 -2.84 -2.83 8.37
C THR A 142 -2.28 -2.56 9.76
N PHE A 143 -0.95 -2.53 9.86
CA PHE A 143 -0.22 -2.04 11.03
C PHE A 143 0.36 -0.65 10.80
N LEU A 144 0.21 -0.08 9.62
CA LEU A 144 0.91 1.13 9.19
C LEU A 144 -0.07 2.29 9.07
N ASN A 145 0.33 3.45 9.58
CA ASN A 145 -0.31 4.73 9.26
C ASN A 145 0.37 5.41 8.05
N GLU A 146 0.03 6.67 7.79
CA GLU A 146 0.53 7.42 6.63
C GLU A 146 2.03 7.75 6.69
N THR A 147 2.66 7.52 7.84
CA THR A 147 4.08 7.80 8.14
C THR A 147 4.82 6.52 8.56
N ASP A 148 4.38 5.35 8.06
CA ASP A 148 4.95 4.01 8.31
C ASP A 148 5.07 3.59 9.80
N LYS A 149 4.55 4.39 10.73
CA LYS A 149 4.41 4.11 12.15
C LYS A 149 3.17 3.25 12.41
N LEU A 150 3.09 2.69 13.62
CA LEU A 150 1.97 1.88 14.07
C LEU A 150 0.63 2.61 13.85
N ALA A 151 -0.31 1.93 13.19
CA ALA A 151 -1.64 2.43 12.96
C ALA A 151 -2.36 2.77 14.28
N SER A 152 -3.09 3.88 14.33
CA SER A 152 -3.72 4.39 15.56
C SER A 152 -4.80 3.47 16.13
N ASN A 153 -5.40 2.61 15.30
CA ASN A 153 -6.36 1.60 15.73
C ASN A 153 -5.67 0.36 16.32
N VAL A 154 -4.34 0.26 16.29
CA VAL A 154 -3.57 -0.84 16.87
C VAL A 154 -2.75 -0.33 18.05
N ILE A 155 -2.88 -1.00 19.19
CA ILE A 155 -2.12 -0.77 20.40
C ILE A 155 -1.15 -1.93 20.58
N LEU A 156 0.12 -1.63 20.79
CA LEU A 156 1.16 -2.58 21.19
C LEU A 156 1.82 -2.06 22.47
N ASN A 157 1.68 -2.80 23.57
CA ASN A 157 2.33 -2.51 24.84
C ASN A 157 3.46 -3.52 25.07
N PHE A 158 4.68 -3.00 25.16
CA PHE A 158 5.91 -3.77 25.25
C PHE A 158 6.24 -4.22 26.69
N GLU A 159 5.64 -3.61 27.71
CA GLU A 159 5.82 -4.02 29.12
C GLU A 159 4.97 -5.25 29.45
N ASP A 160 3.70 -5.19 29.06
CA ASP A 160 2.73 -6.25 29.33
C ASP A 160 2.67 -7.31 28.23
N PHE A 161 3.42 -7.11 27.14
CA PHE A 161 3.37 -7.90 25.90
C PHE A 161 1.93 -8.03 25.41
N TYR A 162 1.23 -6.90 25.36
CA TYR A 162 -0.20 -6.83 25.05
C TYR A 162 -0.41 -6.20 23.67
N PHE A 163 -1.37 -6.73 22.94
CA PHE A 163 -1.83 -6.15 21.68
C PHE A 163 -3.34 -5.94 21.70
N GLN A 164 -3.80 -4.94 20.97
CA GLN A 164 -5.21 -4.70 20.72
C GLN A 164 -5.41 -4.04 19.36
N ALA A 165 -6.40 -4.47 18.60
CA ALA A 165 -6.96 -3.73 17.48
C ALA A 165 -8.37 -3.25 17.85
N ASP A 166 -8.60 -1.96 17.70
CA ASP A 166 -9.93 -1.36 17.74
C ASP A 166 -10.68 -1.72 16.46
N MET A 167 -11.90 -2.22 16.63
CA MET A 167 -12.81 -2.60 15.56
C MET A 167 -13.92 -1.56 15.34
N GLY A 168 -14.03 -0.55 16.20
CA GLY A 168 -15.22 0.29 16.28
C GLY A 168 -16.42 -0.52 16.75
N VAL A 169 -17.48 -0.59 15.92
CA VAL A 169 -18.64 -1.45 16.17
C VAL A 169 -18.40 -2.80 15.49
N VAL A 170 -18.22 -3.86 16.29
CA VAL A 170 -18.08 -5.22 15.76
C VAL A 170 -19.37 -5.62 15.05
N PRO A 171 -19.31 -6.02 13.77
CA PRO A 171 -20.41 -6.75 13.16
C PRO A 171 -20.64 -8.03 13.98
N GLU A 172 -21.86 -8.28 14.44
CA GLU A 172 -22.20 -9.64 14.92
C GLU A 172 -21.74 -10.64 13.85
N GLY A 173 -21.03 -11.69 14.24
CA GLY A 173 -20.34 -12.51 13.25
C GLY A 173 -19.55 -13.68 13.83
N LYS A 174 -19.18 -14.61 12.95
CA LYS A 174 -18.31 -15.75 13.24
C LYS A 174 -16.87 -15.25 13.29
N GLN A 175 -16.22 -15.44 14.42
CA GLN A 175 -14.81 -15.13 14.61
C GLN A 175 -13.96 -16.23 13.96
N VAL A 176 -13.04 -15.85 13.09
CA VAL A 176 -12.11 -16.76 12.42
C VAL A 176 -10.69 -16.44 12.89
N ILE A 177 -10.07 -17.45 13.49
CA ILE A 177 -8.70 -17.39 14.00
C ILE A 177 -7.86 -18.34 13.12
N PRO A 178 -6.80 -17.85 12.46
CA PRO A 178 -5.94 -18.70 11.63
C PRO A 178 -5.29 -19.83 12.41
N ILE A 179 -5.07 -20.96 11.74
CA ILE A 179 -4.24 -22.04 12.26
C ILE A 179 -2.78 -21.62 12.13
N LEU A 180 -2.03 -21.73 13.22
CA LEU A 180 -0.60 -21.42 13.25
C LEU A 180 0.22 -22.59 12.67
N GLU A 181 0.27 -22.75 11.34
CA GLU A 181 1.01 -23.87 10.73
C GLU A 181 2.53 -23.80 10.97
N ARG A 182 3.11 -22.60 11.17
CA ARG A 182 4.53 -22.40 11.49
C ARG A 182 4.82 -22.04 12.94
N ASP A 183 3.79 -21.83 13.76
CA ASP A 183 3.87 -21.32 15.13
C ASP A 183 2.97 -22.13 16.08
N ASN A 184 3.16 -23.46 16.13
CA ASN A 184 2.62 -24.31 17.22
C ASN A 184 3.04 -23.86 18.64
N ASN A 185 3.83 -22.78 18.71
CA ASN A 185 4.37 -22.15 19.88
C ASN A 185 3.64 -20.90 20.38
N PHE A 186 2.74 -20.24 19.61
CA PHE A 186 2.17 -18.96 20.07
C PHE A 186 1.41 -19.09 21.40
N ALA A 187 0.42 -20.00 21.46
CA ALA A 187 -0.34 -20.24 22.67
C ALA A 187 0.51 -20.91 23.77
N SER A 188 1.38 -21.86 23.40
CA SER A 188 2.23 -22.59 24.36
C SER A 188 3.36 -21.73 24.95
N GLN A 189 3.75 -20.64 24.29
CA GLN A 189 4.67 -19.61 24.79
C GLN A 189 3.96 -18.45 25.51
N GLY A 190 2.68 -18.64 25.88
CA GLY A 190 1.91 -17.69 26.68
C GLY A 190 1.18 -16.60 25.89
N GLY A 191 1.13 -16.74 24.56
CA GLY A 191 0.28 -15.93 23.70
C GLY A 191 -1.21 -16.24 23.93
N SER A 192 -2.05 -15.24 23.77
CA SER A 192 -3.51 -15.40 23.90
C SER A 192 -4.23 -14.44 22.98
N ILE A 193 -5.48 -14.78 22.65
CA ILE A 193 -6.38 -13.94 21.86
C ILE A 193 -7.77 -13.97 22.48
N ASN A 194 -8.40 -12.81 22.54
CA ASN A 194 -9.73 -12.60 23.05
C ASN A 194 -10.46 -11.58 22.18
N PHE A 195 -11.78 -11.65 22.20
CA PHE A 195 -12.65 -10.77 21.43
C PHE A 195 -13.61 -10.07 22.39
N SER A 196 -13.74 -8.75 22.23
CA SER A 196 -14.81 -7.96 22.83
C SER A 196 -15.77 -7.46 21.73
N LYS A 197 -16.81 -6.71 22.13
CA LYS A 197 -17.73 -6.06 21.20
C LYS A 197 -17.11 -4.93 20.37
N THR A 198 -15.90 -4.49 20.69
CA THR A 198 -15.25 -3.35 20.02
C THR A 198 -13.78 -3.59 19.73
N SER A 199 -13.19 -4.71 20.17
CA SER A 199 -11.76 -4.94 20.02
C SER A 199 -11.37 -6.41 19.95
N VAL A 200 -10.30 -6.71 19.21
CA VAL A 200 -9.56 -7.97 19.34
C VAL A 200 -8.29 -7.67 20.12
N TYR A 201 -8.01 -8.45 21.15
CA TYR A 201 -6.89 -8.19 22.04
C TYR A 201 -6.29 -9.46 22.59
N GLY A 202 -5.09 -9.35 23.14
CA GLY A 202 -4.41 -10.54 23.63
C GLY A 202 -3.00 -10.26 24.11
N LYS A 203 -2.28 -11.35 24.34
CA LYS A 203 -0.87 -11.30 24.71
C LYS A 203 -0.03 -11.93 23.62
N ILE A 204 1.14 -11.35 23.37
CA ILE A 204 2.22 -11.99 22.62
C ILE A 204 3.18 -12.66 23.61
N PRO A 205 3.93 -13.71 23.19
CA PRO A 205 4.95 -14.33 24.02
C PRO A 205 5.91 -13.29 24.61
N LYS A 206 6.28 -13.46 25.88
CA LYS A 206 7.18 -12.55 26.62
C LYS A 206 8.63 -12.68 26.15
N GLN A 207 8.89 -12.28 24.92
CA GLN A 207 10.20 -12.28 24.29
C GLN A 207 10.45 -10.87 23.77
N GLY A 208 11.47 -10.20 24.30
CA GLY A 208 11.76 -8.83 23.93
C GLY A 208 13.22 -8.51 24.18
N PHE A 209 13.71 -7.55 23.41
CA PHE A 209 15.07 -7.05 23.52
C PHE A 209 15.02 -5.55 23.78
N THR A 210 15.71 -5.10 24.82
CA THR A 210 15.83 -3.68 25.14
C THR A 210 17.25 -3.24 24.88
N ILE A 211 17.41 -2.22 24.04
CA ILE A 211 18.68 -1.57 23.76
C ILE A 211 18.71 -0.28 24.57
N ARG A 212 19.66 -0.20 25.49
CA ARG A 212 19.90 1.01 26.28
C ARG A 212 20.92 1.91 25.59
N PRO A 213 20.93 3.22 25.90
CA PRO A 213 21.87 4.19 25.38
C PRO A 213 23.33 3.72 25.38
N ILE A 214 23.79 3.14 26.50
CA ILE A 214 25.16 2.65 26.65
C ILE A 214 25.48 1.42 25.78
N ASP A 215 24.47 0.67 25.35
CA ASP A 215 24.64 -0.46 24.44
C ASP A 215 24.94 0.03 23.02
N ILE A 216 24.41 1.20 22.65
CA ILE A 216 24.62 1.84 21.34
C ILE A 216 25.95 2.60 21.33
N GLU A 217 26.16 3.45 22.33
CA GLU A 217 27.32 4.34 22.40
C GLU A 217 28.05 4.18 23.73
N LYS A 218 29.25 3.58 23.67
CA LYS A 218 30.04 3.30 24.87
C LYS A 218 30.79 4.53 25.40
N ASN A 219 31.08 5.49 24.52
CA ASN A 219 31.76 6.71 24.89
C ASN A 219 30.75 7.69 25.52
N PRO A 220 31.01 8.21 26.74
CA PRO A 220 30.08 9.10 27.42
C PRO A 220 30.00 10.48 26.76
N LEU A 221 31.03 10.91 26.05
CA LEU A 221 31.08 12.18 25.34
C LEU A 221 31.96 12.06 24.09
N GLU A 222 31.40 12.45 22.94
CA GLU A 222 32.13 12.71 21.70
C GLU A 222 31.73 14.10 21.18
N GLN A 223 32.69 14.94 20.83
CA GLN A 223 32.40 16.32 20.42
C GLN A 223 33.46 16.88 19.46
N GLU A 224 33.02 17.74 18.56
CA GLU A 224 33.85 18.67 17.78
C GLU A 224 33.19 20.07 17.82
N SER A 225 33.72 21.03 17.06
CA SER A 225 33.25 22.42 17.11
C SER A 225 31.77 22.62 16.75
N ASN A 226 31.22 21.77 15.87
CA ASN A 226 29.85 21.92 15.35
C ASN A 226 28.92 20.75 15.69
N TRP A 227 29.34 19.80 16.53
CA TRP A 227 28.48 18.71 16.97
C TRP A 227 28.95 18.10 18.29
N LYS A 228 28.00 17.46 18.98
CA LYS A 228 28.20 16.82 20.27
C LYS A 228 27.25 15.63 20.42
N LYS A 229 27.76 14.54 20.97
CA LYS A 229 27.03 13.34 21.37
C LYS A 229 27.35 13.04 22.83
N GLU A 230 26.35 13.16 23.70
CA GLU A 230 26.48 12.84 25.13
C GLU A 230 25.68 11.58 25.45
N THR A 231 26.33 10.59 26.05
CA THR A 231 25.68 9.33 26.42
C THR A 231 25.71 9.13 27.93
N THR A 232 24.54 8.91 28.50
CA THR A 232 24.35 8.47 29.89
C THR A 232 23.69 7.09 29.91
N THR A 233 23.44 6.53 31.09
CA THR A 233 22.65 5.30 31.22
C THR A 233 21.19 5.48 30.81
N GLU A 234 20.68 6.71 30.80
CA GLU A 234 19.26 7.03 30.57
C GLU A 234 18.98 7.56 29.17
N LYS A 235 19.96 8.22 28.53
CA LYS A 235 19.78 8.77 27.19
C LYS A 235 21.07 8.98 26.41
N ILE A 236 20.94 9.06 25.09
CA ILE A 236 21.89 9.68 24.18
C ILE A 236 21.31 11.01 23.73
N ARG A 237 22.07 12.09 23.91
CA ARG A 237 21.77 13.42 23.37
C ARG A 237 22.62 13.66 22.15
N TYR A 238 21.97 13.95 21.03
CA TYR A 238 22.59 14.34 19.78
C TYR A 238 22.40 15.84 19.56
N GLU A 239 23.47 16.54 19.25
CA GLU A 239 23.46 17.95 18.88
C GLU A 239 24.38 18.14 17.68
N SER A 240 23.87 18.68 16.58
CA SER A 240 24.69 18.96 15.39
C SER A 240 24.25 20.24 14.67
N THR A 241 25.21 20.91 14.06
CA THR A 241 25.04 22.07 13.18
C THR A 241 25.82 21.83 11.88
N ASP A 242 25.15 21.96 10.73
CA ASP A 242 25.70 21.71 9.39
C ASP A 242 26.40 20.34 9.26
N LYS A 243 25.84 19.33 9.95
CA LYS A 243 26.43 17.99 10.00
C LYS A 243 25.37 16.93 10.28
N ILE A 244 25.56 15.78 9.66
CA ILE A 244 24.88 14.54 10.03
C ILE A 244 25.79 13.78 10.99
N ILE A 245 25.30 13.53 12.19
CA ILE A 245 25.92 12.62 13.15
C ILE A 245 24.95 11.48 13.42
N GLY A 246 25.45 10.35 13.90
CA GLY A 246 24.57 9.22 14.15
C GLY A 246 25.22 8.14 14.97
N SER A 247 24.43 7.11 15.22
CA SER A 247 24.82 5.90 15.94
C SER A 247 24.37 4.68 15.14
N ILE A 248 25.09 3.58 15.30
CA ILE A 248 24.83 2.32 14.61
C ILE A 248 24.73 1.21 15.65
N TYR A 249 23.73 0.35 15.53
CA TYR A 249 23.58 -0.85 16.36
C TYR A 249 23.36 -2.10 15.51
N ASP A 250 24.19 -3.11 15.68
CA ASP A 250 24.10 -4.37 14.92
C ASP A 250 23.18 -5.39 15.61
N LEU A 251 22.13 -5.80 14.91
CA LEU A 251 21.17 -6.83 15.32
C LEU A 251 21.49 -8.16 14.64
N ASN A 252 22.74 -8.62 14.75
CA ASN A 252 23.26 -9.75 13.96
C ASN A 252 22.54 -11.09 14.16
N SER A 253 21.91 -11.31 15.32
CA SER A 253 21.21 -12.56 15.65
C SER A 253 19.71 -12.55 15.36
N PHE A 254 19.16 -11.44 14.84
CA PHE A 254 17.73 -11.32 14.58
C PHE A 254 17.37 -12.04 13.29
N SER A 255 16.56 -13.11 13.39
CA SER A 255 16.09 -13.84 12.21
C SER A 255 15.23 -12.93 11.34
N GLN A 256 15.46 -12.92 10.03
CA GLN A 256 14.59 -12.20 9.12
C GLN A 256 13.28 -12.97 8.81
N ASP A 257 13.14 -14.20 9.31
CA ASP A 257 11.91 -14.99 9.17
C ASP A 257 10.79 -14.49 10.08
N LEU A 258 11.15 -13.75 11.13
CA LEU A 258 10.23 -13.18 12.10
C LEU A 258 9.93 -11.72 11.76
N ALA A 259 8.73 -11.29 12.13
CA ALA A 259 8.37 -9.89 12.16
C ALA A 259 8.71 -9.29 13.52
N TYR A 260 8.93 -7.97 13.57
CA TYR A 260 9.26 -7.27 14.80
C TYR A 260 8.48 -5.97 14.93
N ALA A 261 7.96 -5.70 16.11
CA ALA A 261 7.58 -4.35 16.52
C ALA A 261 8.79 -3.69 17.18
N ILE A 262 9.16 -2.51 16.72
CA ILE A 262 10.34 -1.75 17.19
C ILE A 262 9.84 -0.42 17.73
N SER A 263 10.01 -0.17 19.02
CA SER A 263 9.66 1.10 19.65
C SER A 263 10.90 1.95 19.91
N PHE A 264 10.78 3.25 19.66
CA PHE A 264 11.81 4.25 19.89
C PHE A 264 11.28 5.31 20.83
N ARG A 265 11.85 5.40 22.03
CA ARG A 265 11.51 6.46 22.99
C ARG A 265 12.45 7.64 22.81
N SER A 266 11.94 8.73 22.24
CA SER A 266 12.75 9.89 21.84
C SER A 266 12.08 11.23 22.13
N LYS A 267 12.85 12.31 22.03
CA LYS A 267 12.42 13.70 22.18
C LYS A 267 13.16 14.57 21.17
N ASN A 268 12.43 15.35 20.37
CA ASN A 268 12.98 16.36 19.49
C ASN A 268 12.92 17.74 20.16
N ILE A 269 14.08 18.33 20.45
CA ILE A 269 14.16 19.63 21.14
C ILE A 269 14.20 20.77 20.13
N SER A 270 15.00 20.62 19.06
CA SER A 270 15.11 21.59 17.98
C SER A 270 15.50 20.93 16.66
N GLY A 271 15.24 21.62 15.55
CA GLY A 271 15.64 21.17 14.21
C GLY A 271 14.82 19.99 13.69
N LEU A 272 15.47 19.10 12.95
CA LEU A 272 14.85 17.88 12.40
C LEU A 272 14.79 16.76 13.44
N PRO A 273 13.74 15.93 13.46
CA PRO A 273 13.72 14.72 14.28
C PRO A 273 14.81 13.73 13.89
N LEU A 274 15.09 12.76 14.77
CA LEU A 274 15.98 11.64 14.44
C LEU A 274 15.43 10.86 13.25
N ARG A 275 16.32 10.51 12.32
CA ARG A 275 16.03 9.59 11.22
C ARG A 275 16.51 8.19 11.57
N ILE A 276 15.71 7.19 11.24
CA ILE A 276 16.05 5.78 11.46
C ILE A 276 16.12 5.02 10.13
N CYS A 277 17.04 4.07 10.05
CA CYS A 277 17.06 3.05 9.01
C CYS A 277 17.22 1.67 9.67
N VAL A 278 16.27 0.77 9.47
CA VAL A 278 16.45 -0.66 9.79
C VAL A 278 16.90 -1.36 8.53
N LYS A 279 18.21 -1.50 8.39
CA LYS A 279 18.88 -2.04 7.21
C LYS A 279 18.95 -3.56 7.27
N SER A 280 18.46 -4.25 6.26
CA SER A 280 18.70 -5.68 6.11
C SER A 280 20.18 -5.94 5.81
N LEU A 281 20.82 -6.87 6.55
CA LEU A 281 22.20 -7.26 6.25
C LEU A 281 22.30 -8.09 4.96
N TYR A 282 21.20 -8.67 4.50
CA TYR A 282 21.12 -9.43 3.25
C TYR A 282 20.97 -8.52 2.03
N SER A 283 19.88 -7.75 1.97
CA SER A 283 19.55 -6.89 0.81
C SER A 283 20.32 -5.56 0.82
N ARG A 284 20.90 -5.17 1.96
CA ARG A 284 21.49 -3.85 2.20
C ARG A 284 20.49 -2.69 2.05
N ARG A 285 19.19 -2.96 1.98
CA ARG A 285 18.14 -1.95 1.88
C ARG A 285 17.64 -1.57 3.28
N CYS A 286 17.23 -0.32 3.45
CA CYS A 286 16.43 0.08 4.61
C CYS A 286 15.01 -0.48 4.44
N GLU A 287 14.63 -1.44 5.27
CA GLU A 287 13.28 -2.00 5.30
C GLU A 287 12.31 -1.09 6.06
N ILE A 288 12.85 -0.29 7.00
CA ILE A 288 12.19 0.88 7.58
C ILE A 288 13.14 2.05 7.34
N TYR A 289 12.63 3.15 6.79
CA TYR A 289 13.38 4.39 6.61
C TYR A 289 12.45 5.59 6.81
N ASP A 290 12.47 6.16 8.01
CA ASP A 290 11.58 7.29 8.34
C ASP A 290 12.17 8.14 9.47
N GLU A 291 11.47 9.21 9.81
CA GLU A 291 11.74 10.07 10.95
C GLU A 291 10.88 9.77 12.17
N LEU A 292 11.50 9.89 13.34
CA LEU A 292 10.79 9.87 14.62
C LEU A 292 9.91 11.11 14.75
N SER A 293 8.96 11.09 15.67
CA SER A 293 8.01 12.18 15.82
C SER A 293 8.67 13.45 16.35
N LYS A 294 8.29 14.59 15.76
CA LYS A 294 8.73 15.92 16.18
C LYS A 294 8.01 16.36 17.46
N ASN A 295 8.37 15.78 18.60
CA ASN A 295 7.77 16.06 19.91
C ASN A 295 8.78 16.66 20.90
N LYS A 296 8.40 17.78 21.55
CA LYS A 296 9.22 18.42 22.59
C LYS A 296 9.21 17.66 23.91
N ASP A 297 8.28 16.75 24.12
CA ASP A 297 8.24 15.84 25.26
C ASP A 297 8.62 14.42 24.84
N TRP A 298 8.87 13.54 25.82
CA TRP A 298 9.17 12.15 25.54
C TRP A 298 8.00 11.48 24.82
N ASN A 299 8.26 10.99 23.62
CA ASN A 299 7.31 10.26 22.80
C ASN A 299 7.86 8.86 22.49
N THR A 300 6.96 7.92 22.24
CA THR A 300 7.30 6.59 21.74
C THR A 300 6.73 6.42 20.34
N ASP A 301 7.60 6.26 19.36
CA ASP A 301 7.23 5.86 18.01
C ASP A 301 7.39 4.35 17.87
N ILE A 302 6.40 3.65 17.30
CA ILE A 302 6.45 2.22 17.06
C ILE A 302 6.41 1.97 15.56
N PHE A 303 7.30 1.13 15.06
CA PHE A 303 7.33 0.67 13.67
C PHE A 303 7.17 -0.85 13.64
N VAL A 304 6.54 -1.37 12.59
CA VAL A 304 6.40 -2.82 12.38
C VAL A 304 7.23 -3.23 11.18
N LEU A 305 8.27 -4.03 11.44
CA LEU A 305 9.09 -4.68 10.44
C LEU A 305 8.44 -6.02 10.06
N PRO A 306 7.87 -6.16 8.85
CA PRO A 306 7.30 -7.43 8.41
C PRO A 306 8.40 -8.49 8.20
N PRO A 307 8.07 -9.79 8.20
CA PRO A 307 9.06 -10.85 8.03
C PRO A 307 9.57 -10.86 6.57
N MET A 308 10.86 -11.07 6.34
CA MET A 308 11.46 -11.22 5.00
C MET A 308 11.57 -12.69 4.56
N ASN A 309 11.01 -13.64 5.32
CA ASN A 309 10.94 -15.09 5.08
C ASN A 309 12.26 -15.86 4.95
N GLN A 310 13.39 -15.16 4.77
CA GLN A 310 14.71 -15.75 4.75
C GLN A 310 15.76 -14.67 5.08
N GLY A 311 16.76 -15.02 5.87
CA GLY A 311 17.93 -14.19 6.12
C GLY A 311 18.25 -14.04 7.60
N LEU A 312 19.38 -13.42 7.90
CA LEU A 312 19.80 -13.18 9.28
C LEU A 312 20.37 -11.78 9.43
N GLY A 313 19.88 -11.11 10.47
CA GLY A 313 20.43 -9.89 11.02
C GLY A 313 19.98 -8.62 10.36
N TYR A 314 19.93 -7.56 11.16
CA TYR A 314 19.66 -6.20 10.73
C TYR A 314 20.74 -5.26 11.27
N LYS A 315 20.82 -4.06 10.72
CA LYS A 315 21.58 -2.95 11.26
C LYS A 315 20.63 -1.78 11.47
N LEU A 316 20.66 -1.21 12.66
CA LEU A 316 19.90 -0.02 12.99
C LEU A 316 20.82 1.20 12.90
N ASP A 317 20.57 2.05 11.91
CA ASP A 317 21.24 3.34 11.76
C ASP A 317 20.32 4.45 12.30
N ILE A 318 20.85 5.32 13.15
CA ILE A 318 20.12 6.45 13.76
C ILE A 318 20.87 7.73 13.42
N GLY A 319 20.23 8.67 12.73
CA GLY A 319 20.84 9.90 12.24
C GLY A 319 20.20 11.16 12.85
N ASN A 320 21.04 12.05 13.39
CA ASN A 320 20.71 13.42 13.73
C ASN A 320 21.19 14.33 12.61
N ILE A 321 20.26 14.79 11.78
CA ILE A 321 20.54 15.54 10.56
C ILE A 321 20.34 17.03 10.83
N SER A 322 21.41 17.81 10.72
CA SER A 322 21.34 19.27 10.63
C SER A 322 21.78 19.73 9.24
N LEU A 323 21.08 20.72 8.69
CA LEU A 323 21.38 21.34 7.41
C LEU A 323 21.71 22.82 7.63
N SER A 324 22.87 23.28 7.15
CA SER A 324 23.32 24.67 7.30
C SER A 324 23.41 25.08 8.78
N SER A 325 23.19 26.35 9.09
CA SER A 325 23.34 26.93 10.43
C SER A 325 22.26 26.55 11.45
N ILE A 326 21.30 25.68 11.09
CA ILE A 326 20.18 25.32 11.98
C ILE A 326 20.60 24.15 12.89
N SER A 327 20.85 24.44 14.16
CA SER A 327 21.16 23.40 15.15
C SER A 327 19.99 22.43 15.35
N THR A 328 20.30 21.14 15.24
CA THR A 328 19.35 20.05 15.45
C THR A 328 19.73 19.27 16.69
N ILE A 329 18.78 19.16 17.63
CA ILE A 329 18.99 18.53 18.92
C ILE A 329 17.89 17.52 19.21
N ASN A 330 18.29 16.28 19.43
CA ASN A 330 17.42 15.17 19.77
C ASN A 330 17.96 14.36 20.95
N GLU A 331 17.05 13.70 21.66
CA GLU A 331 17.39 12.74 22.71
C GLU A 331 16.72 11.39 22.44
N LEU A 332 17.45 10.30 22.69
CA LEU A 332 16.97 8.92 22.59
C LEU A 332 17.21 8.24 23.93
N SER A 333 16.18 7.67 24.56
CA SER A 333 16.31 7.01 25.86
C SER A 333 16.28 5.49 25.80
N GLU A 334 15.52 4.91 24.87
CA GLU A 334 15.31 3.46 24.84
C GLU A 334 14.85 3.02 23.46
N ILE A 335 15.30 1.83 23.04
CA ILE A 335 14.70 1.09 21.94
C ILE A 335 14.26 -0.27 22.45
N LYS A 336 13.00 -0.66 22.22
CA LYS A 336 12.52 -2.01 22.52
C LYS A 336 12.11 -2.72 21.25
N ILE A 337 12.45 -3.99 21.15
CA ILE A 337 12.14 -4.84 20.00
C ILE A 337 11.43 -6.09 20.50
N VAL A 338 10.25 -6.37 19.94
CA VAL A 338 9.45 -7.54 20.31
C VAL A 338 9.05 -8.29 19.04
N PRO A 339 9.27 -9.62 18.96
CA PRO A 339 8.76 -10.43 17.86
C PRO A 339 7.24 -10.36 17.78
N LEU A 340 6.72 -10.27 16.56
CA LEU A 340 5.29 -10.16 16.29
C LEU A 340 4.82 -11.34 15.43
N PRO A 341 3.75 -12.06 15.82
CA PRO A 341 3.15 -13.13 14.99
C PRO A 341 2.36 -12.52 13.83
N TYR A 342 3.06 -11.94 12.87
CA TYR A 342 2.52 -11.04 11.85
C TYR A 342 1.42 -11.67 10.98
N TYR A 343 1.69 -12.82 10.37
CA TYR A 343 0.72 -13.52 9.52
C TYR A 343 -0.51 -13.97 10.30
N TYR A 344 -0.30 -14.46 11.53
CA TYR A 344 -1.39 -14.85 12.42
C TYR A 344 -2.31 -13.68 12.73
N LEU A 345 -1.75 -12.53 13.14
CA LEU A 345 -2.55 -11.35 13.44
C LEU A 345 -3.30 -10.84 12.21
N LYS A 346 -2.63 -10.75 11.06
CA LYS A 346 -3.25 -10.30 9.80
C LYS A 346 -4.34 -11.24 9.29
N GLY A 347 -4.28 -12.53 9.64
CA GLY A 347 -5.29 -13.50 9.25
C GLY A 347 -6.51 -13.53 10.17
N ILE A 348 -6.48 -12.90 11.36
CA ILE A 348 -7.66 -12.80 12.22
C ILE A 348 -8.73 -11.97 11.50
N HIS A 349 -9.93 -12.53 11.39
CA HIS A 349 -11.06 -11.81 10.81
C HIS A 349 -12.40 -12.26 11.40
N ILE A 350 -13.43 -11.47 11.12
CA ILE A 350 -14.81 -11.72 11.52
C ILE A 350 -15.66 -11.78 10.27
N GLU A 351 -16.38 -12.87 10.08
CA GLU A 351 -17.33 -13.06 8.99
C GLU A 351 -18.75 -12.77 9.48
N LYS A 352 -19.54 -12.04 8.71
CA LYS A 352 -20.95 -11.78 9.00
C LYS A 352 -21.74 -13.10 9.16
N PRO A 353 -22.83 -13.15 9.97
CA PRO A 353 -23.56 -14.38 10.20
C PRO A 353 -24.19 -14.84 8.88
N ASN A 354 -24.11 -16.14 8.59
CA ASN A 354 -24.55 -16.74 7.33
C ASN A 354 -23.83 -16.19 6.08
N PHE A 355 -22.62 -15.63 6.24
CA PHE A 355 -21.77 -15.38 5.08
C PHE A 355 -21.47 -16.71 4.39
N GLU A 356 -21.93 -16.84 3.16
CA GLU A 356 -21.60 -17.95 2.29
C GLU A 356 -20.70 -17.43 1.17
N ARG A 357 -19.50 -18.01 1.07
CA ARG A 357 -18.59 -17.70 -0.03
C ARG A 357 -19.22 -18.21 -1.32
N LYS A 358 -19.69 -17.27 -2.13
CA LYS A 358 -20.10 -17.53 -3.50
C LYS A 358 -18.87 -17.62 -4.39
N ILE A 359 -18.97 -18.40 -5.46
CA ILE A 359 -17.93 -18.48 -6.47
C ILE A 359 -17.93 -17.14 -7.20
N GLU A 360 -16.81 -16.41 -7.08
CA GLU A 360 -16.53 -15.23 -7.86
C GLU A 360 -16.41 -15.61 -9.35
N GLN A 361 -17.04 -14.83 -10.21
CA GLN A 361 -16.88 -14.98 -11.65
C GLN A 361 -16.36 -13.65 -12.20
N ILE A 362 -15.22 -13.70 -12.87
CA ILE A 362 -14.57 -12.55 -13.47
C ILE A 362 -14.52 -12.80 -14.96
N ILE A 363 -15.21 -11.96 -15.72
CA ILE A 363 -15.32 -12.11 -17.17
C ILE A 363 -14.68 -10.88 -17.81
N PRO A 364 -13.64 -11.06 -18.64
CA PRO A 364 -13.09 -9.96 -19.41
C PRO A 364 -14.14 -9.41 -20.38
N VAL A 365 -14.28 -8.09 -20.43
CA VAL A 365 -15.27 -7.46 -21.34
C VAL A 365 -14.57 -6.72 -22.47
N ASN A 366 -15.21 -6.71 -23.63
CA ASN A 366 -14.78 -5.86 -24.74
C ASN A 366 -15.25 -4.43 -24.47
N PHE A 367 -14.40 -3.45 -24.79
CA PHE A 367 -14.72 -2.05 -24.65
C PHE A 367 -14.11 -1.24 -25.79
N THR A 368 -14.73 -0.11 -26.09
CA THR A 368 -14.15 0.92 -26.96
C THR A 368 -13.48 1.97 -26.09
N ASP A 369 -12.25 2.33 -26.41
CA ASP A 369 -11.44 3.26 -25.64
C ASP A 369 -11.20 4.57 -26.39
N PHE A 370 -11.55 5.69 -25.75
CA PHE A 370 -11.25 7.05 -26.20
C PHE A 370 -10.35 7.79 -25.19
N GLY A 371 -9.64 7.05 -24.34
CA GLY A 371 -8.76 7.57 -23.30
C GLY A 371 -9.53 7.96 -22.04
N PHE A 372 -10.27 9.07 -22.11
CA PHE A 372 -11.08 9.59 -20.99
C PHE A 372 -12.54 9.13 -21.02
N VAL A 373 -12.95 8.39 -22.06
CA VAL A 373 -14.25 7.71 -22.16
C VAL A 373 -14.02 6.27 -22.57
N LYS A 374 -14.66 5.35 -21.85
CA LYS A 374 -14.72 3.93 -22.21
C LYS A 374 -16.18 3.52 -22.37
N ILE A 375 -16.48 2.82 -23.45
CA ILE A 375 -17.83 2.35 -23.77
C ILE A 375 -17.83 0.82 -23.74
N ILE A 376 -18.71 0.24 -22.93
CA ILE A 376 -18.80 -1.20 -22.69
C ILE A 376 -20.21 -1.64 -23.08
N ASN A 377 -20.32 -2.69 -23.88
CA ASN A 377 -21.61 -3.32 -24.19
C ASN A 377 -21.67 -4.64 -23.44
N LEU A 378 -22.68 -4.79 -22.60
CA LEU A 378 -22.91 -5.97 -21.78
C LEU A 378 -24.24 -6.61 -22.17
N PRO A 379 -24.39 -7.94 -22.00
CA PRO A 379 -25.70 -8.57 -22.12
C PRO A 379 -26.65 -7.96 -21.06
N PHE A 380 -27.94 -7.88 -21.35
CA PHE A 380 -28.92 -7.26 -20.44
C PHE A 380 -29.09 -8.02 -19.10
N ASP A 381 -28.80 -9.33 -19.09
CA ASP A 381 -28.95 -10.20 -17.91
C ASP A 381 -27.77 -10.10 -16.95
N ILE A 382 -27.62 -8.92 -16.31
CA ILE A 382 -26.57 -8.66 -15.32
C ILE A 382 -27.17 -8.76 -13.93
N SER A 383 -26.57 -9.59 -13.07
CA SER A 383 -26.96 -9.64 -11.66
C SER A 383 -26.73 -8.31 -10.95
N ASP A 384 -27.62 -7.94 -10.03
CA ASP A 384 -27.43 -6.83 -9.07
C ASP A 384 -26.15 -6.97 -8.22
N GLN A 385 -25.53 -8.16 -8.18
CA GLN A 385 -24.26 -8.40 -7.48
C GLN A 385 -23.04 -8.23 -8.39
N SER A 386 -23.22 -7.66 -9.59
CA SER A 386 -22.15 -7.44 -10.55
C SER A 386 -21.48 -6.08 -10.33
N THR A 387 -20.18 -6.04 -10.59
CA THR A 387 -19.33 -4.85 -10.51
C THR A 387 -18.47 -4.81 -11.76
N ILE A 388 -18.54 -3.72 -12.51
CA ILE A 388 -17.56 -3.46 -13.57
C ILE A 388 -16.28 -3.00 -12.89
N THR A 389 -15.19 -3.71 -13.11
CA THR A 389 -13.87 -3.35 -12.61
C THR A 389 -13.07 -2.73 -13.75
N LEU A 390 -12.52 -1.54 -13.51
CA LEU A 390 -11.51 -0.92 -14.34
C LEU A 390 -10.16 -1.10 -13.63
N ASN A 391 -9.33 -2.01 -14.15
CA ASN A 391 -8.04 -2.43 -13.61
C ASN A 391 -6.96 -1.36 -13.86
N GLN A 392 -7.22 -0.18 -13.32
CA GLN A 392 -6.36 0.99 -13.25
C GLN A 392 -6.42 1.55 -11.83
N ALA A 393 -5.39 2.29 -11.43
CA ALA A 393 -5.32 2.91 -10.12
C ALA A 393 -6.59 3.71 -9.80
N PHE A 394 -7.12 3.48 -8.60
CA PHE A 394 -8.35 4.09 -8.13
C PHE A 394 -8.25 5.61 -8.15
N GLU A 395 -9.24 6.27 -8.75
CA GLU A 395 -9.34 7.73 -8.76
C GLU A 395 -10.83 8.15 -8.74
N LYS A 396 -11.17 9.15 -7.93
CA LYS A 396 -12.56 9.55 -7.60
C LYS A 396 -13.32 10.29 -8.70
N GLY A 397 -12.63 10.91 -9.64
CA GLY A 397 -13.13 11.57 -10.83
C GLY A 397 -13.53 10.62 -11.96
N TRP A 398 -13.28 9.31 -11.85
CA TRP A 398 -13.96 8.33 -12.69
C TRP A 398 -15.43 8.19 -12.29
N ILE A 399 -16.32 8.27 -13.27
CA ILE A 399 -17.76 8.11 -13.09
C ILE A 399 -18.27 7.14 -14.14
N ALA A 400 -19.12 6.20 -13.74
CA ALA A 400 -19.78 5.30 -14.68
C ALA A 400 -21.29 5.52 -14.72
N PHE A 401 -21.87 5.39 -15.91
CA PHE A 401 -23.30 5.53 -16.15
C PHE A 401 -23.81 4.35 -16.96
N ALA A 402 -24.95 3.81 -16.56
CA ALA A 402 -25.72 2.82 -17.31
C ALA A 402 -27.17 3.31 -17.39
N ASP A 403 -27.77 3.32 -18.58
CA ASP A 403 -29.16 3.79 -18.80
C ASP A 403 -29.49 5.14 -18.15
N GLY A 404 -28.55 6.08 -18.19
CA GLY A 404 -28.72 7.43 -17.63
C GLY A 404 -28.58 7.52 -16.10
N LYS A 405 -28.29 6.41 -15.41
CA LYS A 405 -28.06 6.36 -13.96
C LYS A 405 -26.58 6.19 -13.63
N ILE A 406 -26.13 6.92 -12.62
CA ILE A 406 -24.76 6.80 -12.10
C ILE A 406 -24.64 5.48 -11.32
N LEU A 407 -23.61 4.70 -11.63
CA LEU A 407 -23.25 3.52 -10.88
C LEU A 407 -22.46 3.89 -9.62
N GLU A 408 -22.60 3.09 -8.57
CA GLU A 408 -21.87 3.30 -7.31
C GLU A 408 -20.38 3.01 -7.53
N HIS A 409 -19.53 4.02 -7.35
CA HIS A 409 -18.08 3.88 -7.46
C HIS A 409 -17.49 3.30 -6.18
N VAL A 410 -16.83 2.16 -6.31
CA VAL A 410 -16.26 1.37 -5.22
C VAL A 410 -14.78 1.06 -5.49
N LYS A 411 -14.04 0.67 -4.45
CA LYS A 411 -12.61 0.34 -4.54
C LYS A 411 -12.42 -1.17 -4.58
N VAL A 412 -12.02 -1.72 -5.71
CA VAL A 412 -11.80 -3.18 -5.87
C VAL A 412 -10.37 -3.53 -5.50
N ASN A 413 -10.17 -4.60 -4.73
CA ASN A 413 -8.86 -5.08 -4.26
C ASN A 413 -8.01 -4.00 -3.57
N ASN A 414 -8.68 -3.00 -3.01
CA ASN A 414 -8.08 -1.82 -2.43
C ASN A 414 -7.11 -1.03 -3.36
N TRP A 415 -7.23 -1.18 -4.68
CA TRP A 415 -6.39 -0.46 -5.65
C TRP A 415 -7.10 -0.03 -6.94
N ALA A 416 -8.10 -0.79 -7.41
CA ALA A 416 -8.75 -0.58 -8.69
C ALA A 416 -10.09 0.16 -8.57
N ASN A 417 -10.53 0.76 -9.67
CA ASN A 417 -11.85 1.36 -9.79
C ASN A 417 -12.90 0.25 -10.01
N GLY A 418 -14.01 0.31 -9.28
CA GLY A 418 -15.17 -0.56 -9.49
C GLY A 418 -16.45 0.25 -9.60
N PHE A 419 -17.41 -0.23 -10.39
CA PHE A 419 -18.72 0.40 -10.57
C PHE A 419 -19.81 -0.66 -10.37
N LYS A 420 -20.51 -0.56 -9.25
CA LYS A 420 -21.49 -1.54 -8.82
C LYS A 420 -22.87 -1.22 -9.39
N PHE A 421 -23.54 -2.25 -9.88
CA PHE A 421 -24.95 -2.17 -10.28
C PHE A 421 -25.85 -2.21 -9.03
N ASN A 422 -26.87 -1.35 -9.00
CA ASN A 422 -27.85 -1.29 -7.91
C ASN A 422 -29.25 -1.63 -8.46
N GLN A 423 -30.11 -2.21 -7.62
CA GLN A 423 -31.49 -2.61 -7.99
C GLN A 423 -32.31 -1.50 -8.65
N ALA A 424 -32.14 -0.25 -8.21
CA ALA A 424 -32.82 0.90 -8.79
C ALA A 424 -32.43 1.15 -10.26
N SER A 425 -31.23 0.72 -10.67
CA SER A 425 -30.74 0.85 -12.04
C SER A 425 -31.36 -0.18 -12.99
N GLN A 426 -31.87 -1.30 -12.45
CA GLN A 426 -32.53 -2.36 -13.22
C GLN A 426 -34.06 -2.22 -13.27
N SER A 427 -34.67 -1.60 -12.26
CA SER A 427 -36.14 -1.55 -12.13
C SER A 427 -36.82 -0.61 -13.15
N GLU A 428 -36.14 0.40 -13.68
CA GLU A 428 -36.74 1.33 -14.68
C GLU A 428 -36.57 0.86 -16.13
N SER A 429 -35.64 -0.04 -16.41
CA SER A 429 -35.47 -0.64 -17.74
C SER A 429 -36.50 -1.74 -18.03
N VAL A 430 -37.17 -2.26 -16.99
CA VAL A 430 -38.35 -3.14 -17.16
C VAL A 430 -39.61 -2.34 -17.54
N GLU A 431 -39.74 -1.09 -17.07
CA GLU A 431 -40.87 -0.21 -17.46
C GLU A 431 -40.64 0.49 -18.80
N SER A 432 -39.39 0.75 -19.18
CA SER A 432 -39.05 1.20 -20.54
C SER A 432 -38.86 0.00 -21.46
N GLY A 433 -39.97 -0.64 -21.85
CA GLY A 433 -40.01 -1.74 -22.81
C GLY A 433 -39.37 -1.42 -24.16
N LYS A 434 -38.05 -1.54 -24.25
CA LYS A 434 -37.31 -1.68 -25.51
C LYS A 434 -37.10 -3.17 -25.81
N THR A 435 -38.19 -3.94 -25.76
CA THR A 435 -38.27 -5.21 -26.48
C THR A 435 -38.53 -4.89 -27.94
N ARG A 436 -37.52 -4.99 -28.79
CA ARG A 436 -37.72 -4.94 -30.24
C ARG A 436 -38.14 -6.34 -30.68
N THR A 437 -39.45 -6.60 -30.67
CA THR A 437 -39.98 -7.85 -31.22
C THR A 437 -39.80 -7.80 -32.74
N ASP A 438 -38.93 -8.64 -33.27
CA ASP A 438 -38.92 -8.89 -34.70
C ASP A 438 -40.16 -9.71 -35.09
N SER A 439 -40.50 -9.73 -36.38
CA SER A 439 -41.67 -10.45 -36.91
C SER A 439 -41.56 -11.98 -36.79
N THR A 440 -40.58 -12.51 -36.05
CA THR A 440 -40.35 -13.94 -35.82
C THR A 440 -40.60 -14.38 -34.38
N GLY A 441 -40.90 -13.45 -33.48
CA GLY A 441 -41.20 -13.77 -32.08
C GLY A 441 -39.97 -14.06 -31.22
N LEU A 442 -38.77 -13.67 -31.67
CA LEU A 442 -37.58 -13.64 -30.82
C LEU A 442 -37.49 -12.30 -30.09
N THR A 443 -37.37 -12.36 -28.76
CA THR A 443 -37.06 -11.21 -27.92
C THR A 443 -35.54 -10.99 -27.92
N ASP A 444 -35.06 -10.04 -28.71
CA ASP A 444 -33.69 -9.53 -28.56
C ASP A 444 -33.62 -8.75 -27.23
N SER A 445 -32.90 -9.29 -26.24
CA SER A 445 -32.46 -8.51 -25.09
C SER A 445 -31.57 -7.39 -25.62
N THR A 446 -31.97 -6.13 -25.46
CA THR A 446 -31.12 -5.02 -25.88
C THR A 446 -29.91 -4.94 -24.96
N ASP A 447 -28.71 -5.03 -25.54
CA ASP A 447 -27.46 -4.94 -24.78
C ASP A 447 -27.41 -3.66 -23.94
N LEU A 448 -26.97 -3.78 -22.68
CA LEU A 448 -26.77 -2.65 -21.79
C LEU A 448 -25.46 -1.95 -22.16
N THR A 449 -25.54 -0.66 -22.49
CA THR A 449 -24.34 0.17 -22.72
C THR A 449 -23.94 0.91 -21.45
N VAL A 450 -22.70 0.71 -21.02
CA VAL A 450 -22.09 1.44 -19.90
C VAL A 450 -21.02 2.39 -20.40
N TYR A 451 -21.09 3.63 -19.94
CA TYR A 451 -20.09 4.67 -20.19
C TYR A 451 -19.29 4.91 -18.92
N ILE A 452 -17.97 4.75 -18.99
CA ILE A 452 -17.05 5.16 -17.93
C ILE A 452 -16.32 6.41 -18.40
N ILE A 453 -16.45 7.52 -17.67
CA ILE A 453 -15.87 8.81 -18.03
C ILE A 453 -14.91 9.29 -16.95
N PHE A 454 -13.81 9.91 -17.35
CA PHE A 454 -12.93 10.65 -16.46
C PHE A 454 -13.34 12.12 -16.48
N TRP A 455 -14.20 12.52 -15.54
CA TRP A 455 -14.78 13.86 -15.51
C TRP A 455 -13.75 15.00 -15.45
N PRO A 456 -12.61 14.88 -14.72
CA PRO A 456 -11.60 15.94 -14.67
C PRO A 456 -11.07 16.36 -16.05
N GLN A 457 -11.04 15.45 -17.04
CA GLN A 457 -10.58 15.77 -18.40
C GLN A 457 -11.46 16.85 -19.08
N TYR A 458 -12.76 16.84 -18.82
CA TYR A 458 -13.68 17.83 -19.38
C TYR A 458 -13.46 19.22 -18.79
N LEU A 459 -13.08 19.30 -17.51
CA LEU A 459 -12.73 20.55 -16.85
C LEU A 459 -11.42 21.13 -17.40
N GLU A 460 -10.46 20.27 -17.75
CA GLU A 460 -9.23 20.69 -18.41
C GLU A 460 -9.51 21.30 -19.80
N PHE A 461 -10.33 20.64 -20.62
CA PHE A 461 -10.72 21.17 -21.93
C PHE A 461 -11.48 22.50 -21.81
N LEU A 462 -12.35 22.64 -20.80
CA LEU A 462 -13.01 23.91 -20.51
C LEU A 462 -11.99 25.00 -20.15
N GLY A 463 -10.99 24.66 -19.34
CA GLY A 463 -9.87 25.55 -19.00
C GLY A 463 -9.07 26.00 -20.22
N PHE A 464 -8.72 25.09 -21.12
CA PHE A 464 -8.07 25.44 -22.39
C PHE A 464 -8.94 26.33 -23.28
N GLY A 465 -10.26 26.10 -23.30
CA GLY A 465 -11.21 26.98 -23.97
C GLY A 465 -11.15 28.42 -23.44
N PHE A 466 -11.19 28.59 -22.11
CA PHE A 466 -11.04 29.91 -21.49
C PHE A 466 -9.69 30.55 -21.78
N LEU A 467 -8.60 29.78 -21.77
CA LEU A 467 -7.27 30.28 -22.10
C LEU A 467 -7.16 30.74 -23.55
N ALA A 468 -7.72 30.00 -24.50
CA ALA A 468 -7.78 30.41 -25.90
C ALA A 468 -8.61 31.69 -26.09
N LEU A 469 -9.77 31.78 -25.44
CA LEU A 469 -10.63 32.97 -25.50
C LEU A 469 -9.96 34.22 -24.92
N THR A 470 -9.24 34.07 -23.81
CA THR A 470 -8.49 35.18 -23.21
C THR A 470 -7.34 35.65 -24.09
N LEU A 471 -6.60 34.74 -24.73
CA LEU A 471 -5.57 35.10 -25.72
C LEU A 471 -6.17 35.84 -26.92
N ILE A 472 -7.29 35.35 -27.47
CA ILE A 472 -8.01 36.03 -28.56
C ILE A 472 -8.44 37.43 -28.12
N PHE A 473 -9.00 37.57 -26.92
CA PHE A 473 -9.41 38.86 -26.38
C PHE A 473 -8.22 39.84 -26.27
N ILE A 474 -7.07 39.40 -25.74
CA ILE A 474 -5.86 40.23 -25.64
C ILE A 474 -5.36 40.65 -27.03
N LEU A 475 -5.37 39.75 -28.01
CA LEU A 475 -4.91 40.04 -29.38
C LEU A 475 -5.83 41.04 -30.11
N LEU A 476 -7.14 40.93 -29.89
CA LEU A 476 -8.13 41.85 -30.46
C LEU A 476 -8.14 43.21 -29.73
N TYR A 477 -7.82 43.22 -28.44
CA TYR A 477 -7.79 44.42 -27.61
C TYR A 477 -6.37 45.00 -27.48
N ARG A 478 -5.75 45.39 -28.61
CA ARG A 478 -4.53 46.22 -28.56
C ARG A 478 -4.92 47.66 -28.21
N PRO A 479 -4.47 48.23 -27.08
CA PRO A 479 -4.65 49.65 -26.82
C PRO A 479 -3.91 50.45 -27.91
N LYS A 480 -4.58 51.47 -28.46
CA LYS A 480 -3.91 52.46 -29.31
C LYS A 480 -2.87 53.16 -28.45
N ILE A 481 -1.58 52.85 -28.66
CA ILE A 481 -0.50 53.64 -28.10
C ILE A 481 -0.49 54.95 -28.89
N ASN A 482 -1.06 56.02 -28.34
CA ASN A 482 -0.76 57.36 -28.82
C ASN A 482 0.70 57.64 -28.46
N VAL A 483 1.58 57.56 -29.46
CA VAL A 483 2.93 58.11 -29.35
C VAL A 483 2.78 59.61 -29.55
N ASP A 484 2.74 60.37 -28.46
CA ASP A 484 2.87 61.82 -28.52
C ASP A 484 4.31 62.15 -28.96
N GLU A 485 4.49 62.54 -30.22
CA GLU A 485 5.68 63.26 -30.69
C GLU A 485 5.77 64.60 -29.95
N LYS A 486 6.52 64.66 -28.85
CA LYS A 486 7.05 65.92 -28.34
C LYS A 486 8.45 66.14 -28.89
N ASN A 487 8.52 66.87 -30.00
CA ASN A 487 9.66 67.67 -30.42
C ASN A 487 9.16 68.93 -31.14
N ASN A 488 8.77 69.95 -30.36
CA ASN A 488 9.25 71.33 -30.43
C ASN A 488 8.53 72.19 -29.39
#